data_AF-A0A1G5FF71-F1
#
_entry.id   AF-A0A1G5FF71-F1
#
_cell.length_a   1.000
_cell.length_b   1.000
_cell.length_c   1.000
_cell.angle_alpha   90.00
_cell.angle_beta   90.00
_cell.angle_gamma   90.00
#
_symmetry.space_group_name_H-M   'P 1'
#
loop_
_entity.id
_entity.type
_entity.pdbx_description
1 polymer ?
#
loop_
_entity_poly.entity_id
_entity_poly.type
_entity_poly.pdbx_seq_one_letter_code
_entity_poly.pdbx_strand_id
1 'polypeptide(L)'
;MGTGSGSVTNHTPSFSGSLFQERLRTEDWGPRFFAYYYKQWDDYQMSYHTHDSTEIMYIITGMCRVDVRMADGSSEQAVLKKGQFILLDAGVPHRLLVQDGVPCRAECSM
;
A
#
# COMPACT_ATOMS: atom_id res chain seq x y z
N MET A 1 32.00 43.25 9.21
CA MET A 1 32.09 42.37 8.02
C MET A 1 32.55 41.00 8.52
N GLY A 2 31.82 39.90 8.47
CA GLY A 2 30.44 39.64 8.07
C GLY A 2 29.88 38.53 8.96
N THR A 3 28.58 38.60 9.23
CA THR A 3 27.81 37.59 9.96
C THR A 3 27.56 36.41 9.04
N GLY A 4 28.07 35.23 9.41
CA GLY A 4 27.78 33.98 8.69
C GLY A 4 26.34 33.55 8.94
N SER A 5 25.48 33.69 7.93
CA SER A 5 24.13 33.15 7.93
C SER A 5 24.20 31.63 7.69
N GLY A 6 24.25 30.86 8.78
CA GLY A 6 23.98 29.43 8.74
C GLY A 6 22.50 29.21 8.42
N SER A 7 22.22 28.77 7.19
CA SER A 7 20.91 28.26 6.81
C SER A 7 20.67 26.96 7.56
N VAL A 8 19.90 27.01 8.65
CA VAL A 8 19.35 25.82 9.28
C VAL A 8 18.28 25.29 8.33
N THR A 9 18.65 24.32 7.50
CA THR A 9 17.66 23.53 6.77
C THR A 9 16.89 22.73 7.81
N ASN A 10 15.67 23.17 8.11
CA ASN A 10 14.68 22.34 8.82
C ASN A 10 14.43 21.10 7.97
N HIS A 11 15.21 20.05 8.17
CA HIS A 11 14.85 18.71 7.74
C HIS A 11 13.71 18.26 8.65
N THR A 12 12.49 18.66 8.31
CA THR A 12 11.33 17.89 8.74
C THR A 12 11.57 16.48 8.20
N PRO A 13 11.71 15.45 9.05
CA PRO A 13 11.87 14.09 8.55
C PRO A 13 10.65 13.80 7.71
N SER A 14 10.86 13.52 6.41
CA SER A 14 9.78 12.99 5.59
C SER A 14 9.37 11.67 6.21
N PHE A 15 8.18 11.63 6.81
CA PHE A 15 7.62 10.38 7.31
C PHE A 15 7.31 9.53 6.09
N SER A 16 8.07 8.45 5.93
CA SER A 16 7.76 7.43 4.94
C SER A 16 6.59 6.59 5.46
N GLY A 17 5.69 6.17 4.57
CA GLY A 17 4.66 5.19 4.91
C GLY A 17 5.15 3.74 4.86
N SER A 18 6.46 3.51 4.61
CA SER A 18 7.03 2.17 4.43
C SER A 18 7.14 1.38 5.73
N LEU A 19 6.91 0.07 5.67
CA LEU A 19 7.12 -0.88 6.77
C LEU A 19 8.59 -1.15 7.07
N PHE A 20 9.51 -0.84 6.15
CA PHE A 20 10.94 -1.17 6.28
C PHE A 20 11.78 -0.07 6.92
N GLN A 21 11.14 0.77 7.73
CA GLN A 21 11.83 1.81 8.50
C GLN A 21 12.40 1.23 9.79
N GLU A 22 13.69 1.44 10.05
CA GLU A 22 14.35 0.91 11.25
C GLU A 22 13.69 1.37 12.56
N ARG A 23 13.14 2.60 12.57
CA ARG A 23 12.45 3.16 13.75
C ARG A 23 11.21 2.37 14.16
N LEU A 24 10.55 1.69 13.21
CA LEU A 24 9.40 0.82 13.53
C LEU A 24 9.81 -0.43 14.32
N ARG A 25 11.10 -0.76 14.37
CA ARG A 25 11.65 -1.91 15.11
C ARG A 25 12.22 -1.53 16.48
N THR A 26 12.61 -0.26 16.66
CA THR A 26 13.38 0.19 17.82
C THR A 26 12.60 1.10 18.77
N GLU A 27 11.46 1.64 18.32
CA GLU A 27 10.63 2.58 19.06
C GLU A 27 9.17 2.08 19.12
N ASP A 28 8.38 2.61 20.06
CA ASP A 28 6.97 2.27 20.21
C ASP A 28 6.12 3.02 19.17
N TRP A 29 5.84 2.36 18.04
CA TRP A 29 4.97 2.85 16.97
C TRP A 29 3.72 1.98 16.83
N GLY A 30 2.60 2.62 16.49
CA GLY A 30 1.35 1.94 16.17
C GLY A 30 0.85 2.34 14.77
N PRO A 31 0.07 1.48 14.10
CA PRO A 31 -0.53 1.84 12.82
C PRO A 31 -1.51 2.99 13.04
N ARG A 32 -1.44 3.99 12.17
CA ARG A 32 -2.46 5.03 12.04
C ARG A 32 -3.14 4.82 10.71
N PHE A 33 -4.42 4.50 10.74
CA PHE A 33 -5.22 4.37 9.53
C PHE A 33 -5.76 5.74 9.11
N PHE A 34 -5.51 6.10 7.86
CA PHE A 34 -5.94 7.34 7.23
C PHE A 34 -7.01 7.09 6.17
N ALA A 35 -7.05 5.89 5.60
CA ALA A 35 -8.12 5.47 4.70
C ALA A 35 -8.60 4.06 5.03
N TYR A 36 -9.90 3.88 4.89
CA TYR A 36 -10.58 2.60 5.04
C TYR A 36 -11.67 2.51 3.99
N TYR A 37 -11.69 1.43 3.23
CA TYR A 37 -12.85 1.12 2.41
C TYR A 37 -13.17 -0.36 2.42
N TYR A 38 -14.48 -0.62 2.45
CA TYR A 38 -15.07 -1.93 2.27
C TYR A 38 -15.89 -1.88 0.98
N LYS A 39 -15.53 -2.70 -0.01
CA LYS A 39 -16.16 -2.65 -1.33
C LYS A 39 -16.30 -4.03 -1.94
N GLN A 40 -17.39 -4.22 -2.67
CA GLN A 40 -17.56 -5.33 -3.59
C GLN A 40 -17.40 -4.84 -5.02
N TRP A 41 -16.64 -5.57 -5.82
CA TRP A 41 -16.53 -5.36 -7.25
C TRP A 41 -16.95 -6.62 -8.00
N ASP A 42 -17.43 -6.41 -9.21
CA ASP A 42 -17.78 -7.42 -10.19
C ASP A 42 -17.30 -6.92 -11.54
N ASP A 43 -16.67 -7.79 -12.33
CA ASP A 43 -15.98 -7.47 -13.59
C ASP A 43 -15.24 -6.11 -13.56
N TYR A 44 -14.25 -5.99 -12.67
CA TYR A 44 -13.56 -4.73 -12.39
C TYR A 44 -12.07 -4.82 -12.60
N GLN A 45 -11.51 -3.79 -13.23
CA GLN A 45 -10.07 -3.64 -13.40
C GLN A 45 -9.69 -2.19 -13.15
N MET A 46 -8.55 -1.99 -12.49
CA MET A 46 -7.96 -0.66 -12.33
C MET A 46 -6.56 -0.57 -12.91
N SER A 47 -6.16 0.65 -13.24
CA SER A 47 -4.79 0.94 -13.65
C SER A 47 -3.82 0.73 -12.49
N TYR A 48 -2.55 0.50 -12.81
CA TYR A 48 -1.49 0.52 -11.81
C TYR A 48 -1.45 1.87 -11.10
N HIS A 49 -1.33 1.83 -9.78
CA HIS A 49 -1.24 3.00 -8.91
C HIS A 49 -0.35 2.67 -7.71
N THR A 50 -0.06 3.68 -6.91
CA THR A 50 0.78 3.60 -5.71
C THR A 50 0.14 4.41 -4.59
N HIS A 51 0.44 4.03 -3.36
CA HIS A 51 0.08 4.80 -2.16
C HIS A 51 1.34 5.21 -1.41
N ASP A 52 1.31 6.41 -0.83
CA ASP A 52 2.37 6.96 0.02
C ASP A 52 2.44 6.25 1.37
N SER A 53 1.38 5.50 1.71
CA SER A 53 1.21 4.66 2.89
C SER A 53 1.21 3.17 2.52
N THR A 54 1.48 2.32 3.51
CA THR A 54 1.31 0.87 3.39
C THR A 54 -0.18 0.54 3.27
N GLU A 55 -0.54 -0.35 2.35
CA GLU A 55 -1.90 -0.88 2.22
C GLU A 55 -1.99 -2.31 2.74
N ILE A 56 -3.03 -2.59 3.53
CA ILE A 56 -3.48 -3.94 3.88
C ILE A 56 -4.79 -4.20 3.13
N MET A 57 -4.80 -5.18 2.24
CA MET A 57 -6.01 -5.60 1.52
C MET A 57 -6.39 -7.02 1.96
N TYR A 58 -7.56 -7.16 2.57
CA TYR A 58 -8.10 -8.42 3.09
C TYR A 58 -9.36 -8.84 2.34
N ILE A 59 -9.42 -10.11 1.89
CA ILE A 59 -10.54 -10.63 1.11
C ILE A 59 -11.58 -11.26 2.04
N ILE A 60 -12.76 -10.65 2.08
CA ILE A 60 -13.89 -11.05 2.93
C ILE A 60 -14.68 -12.18 2.26
N THR A 61 -14.95 -12.04 0.96
CA THR A 61 -15.62 -13.06 0.14
C THR A 61 -15.15 -13.00 -1.31
N GLY A 62 -15.27 -14.11 -2.02
CA GLY A 62 -14.91 -14.16 -3.44
C GLY A 62 -13.41 -14.32 -3.65
N MET A 63 -12.94 -13.78 -4.78
CA MET A 63 -11.56 -13.89 -5.23
C MET A 63 -11.18 -12.70 -6.10
N CYS A 64 -9.97 -12.17 -5.95
CA CYS A 64 -9.37 -11.20 -6.87
C CYS A 64 -7.93 -11.56 -7.19
N ARG A 65 -7.40 -10.94 -8.24
CA ARG A 65 -5.98 -10.95 -8.56
C ARG A 65 -5.40 -9.55 -8.29
N VAL A 66 -4.26 -9.50 -7.61
CA VAL A 66 -3.46 -8.30 -7.46
C VAL A 66 -2.19 -8.49 -8.28
N ASP A 67 -1.98 -7.64 -9.28
CA ASP A 67 -0.71 -7.60 -10.01
C ASP A 67 0.19 -6.55 -9.34
N VAL A 68 1.44 -6.90 -9.08
CA VAL A 68 2.46 -6.05 -8.43
C VAL A 68 3.66 -5.89 -9.35
N ARG A 69 4.15 -4.67 -9.55
CA ARG A 69 5.39 -4.42 -10.31
C ARG A 69 6.58 -4.38 -9.37
N MET A 70 7.60 -5.15 -9.70
CA MET A 70 8.85 -5.23 -8.95
C MET A 70 9.85 -4.18 -9.44
N ALA A 71 10.84 -3.87 -8.60
CA ALA A 71 11.84 -2.85 -8.90
C ALA A 71 12.73 -3.20 -10.12
N ASP A 72 12.89 -4.49 -10.42
CA ASP A 72 13.63 -4.98 -11.59
C ASP A 72 12.79 -4.93 -12.90
N GLY A 73 11.57 -4.40 -12.83
CA GLY A 73 10.65 -4.30 -13.95
C GLY A 73 9.81 -5.57 -14.20
N SER A 74 10.04 -6.65 -13.44
CA SER A 74 9.18 -7.83 -13.48
C SER A 74 7.82 -7.57 -12.80
N SER A 75 6.88 -8.50 -12.97
CA SER A 75 5.58 -8.44 -12.31
C SER A 75 5.25 -9.73 -11.59
N GLU A 76 4.80 -9.62 -10.35
CA GLU A 76 4.24 -10.72 -9.59
C GLU A 76 2.71 -10.67 -9.60
N GLN A 77 2.08 -11.83 -9.44
CA GLN A 77 0.62 -11.95 -9.40
C GLN A 77 0.22 -12.71 -8.14
N ALA A 78 -0.61 -12.08 -7.32
CA ALA A 78 -1.21 -12.71 -6.15
C ALA A 78 -2.70 -12.93 -6.40
N VAL A 79 -3.15 -14.19 -6.42
CA VAL A 79 -4.58 -14.52 -6.42
C VAL A 79 -5.02 -14.71 -4.98
N LEU A 80 -5.86 -13.80 -4.50
CA LEU A 80 -6.35 -13.78 -3.11
C LEU A 80 -7.80 -14.26 -3.07
N LYS A 81 -8.09 -15.16 -2.13
CA LYS A 81 -9.41 -15.72 -1.83
C LYS A 81 -9.84 -15.33 -0.42
N LYS A 82 -11.11 -15.59 -0.09
CA LYS A 82 -11.67 -15.42 1.26
C LYS A 82 -10.68 -15.82 2.37
N GLY A 83 -10.46 -14.90 3.32
CA GLY A 83 -9.60 -15.12 4.48
C GLY A 83 -8.12 -14.81 4.24
N GLN A 84 -7.73 -14.46 3.02
CA GLN A 84 -6.36 -14.09 2.69
C GLN A 84 -6.21 -12.57 2.64
N PHE A 85 -4.99 -12.10 2.89
CA PHE A 85 -4.62 -10.70 2.73
C PHE A 85 -3.28 -10.56 2.00
N ILE A 86 -3.04 -9.35 1.49
CA ILE A 86 -1.74 -8.89 1.03
C ILE A 86 -1.36 -7.59 1.76
N LEU A 87 -0.08 -7.44 2.08
CA LEU A 87 0.52 -6.17 2.51
C LEU A 87 1.31 -5.61 1.35
N LEU A 88 1.06 -4.35 1.01
CA LEU A 88 1.75 -3.63 -0.04
C LEU A 88 2.48 -2.47 0.60
N ASP A 89 3.80 -2.48 0.51
CA ASP A 89 4.62 -1.41 1.08
C ASP A 89 4.37 -0.07 0.36
N ALA A 90 4.63 1.04 1.05
CA ALA A 90 4.48 2.36 0.46
C ALA A 90 5.29 2.48 -0.85
N GLY A 91 4.66 3.04 -1.87
CA GLY A 91 5.24 3.25 -3.19
C GLY A 91 5.27 2.00 -4.10
N VAL A 92 4.84 0.82 -3.64
CA VAL A 92 4.79 -0.39 -4.47
C VAL A 92 3.68 -0.27 -5.53
N PRO A 93 3.99 -0.28 -6.84
CA PRO A 93 2.97 -0.15 -7.88
C PRO A 93 2.14 -1.43 -8.03
N HIS A 94 0.83 -1.32 -7.90
CA HIS A 94 -0.07 -2.47 -7.94
C HIS A 94 -1.41 -2.15 -8.60
N ARG A 95 -2.18 -3.18 -8.96
CA ARG A 95 -3.57 -3.06 -9.43
C ARG A 95 -4.42 -4.26 -9.03
N LEU A 96 -5.71 -4.00 -8.80
CA LEU A 96 -6.72 -5.02 -8.55
C LEU A 96 -7.43 -5.41 -9.85
N LEU A 97 -7.62 -6.71 -10.06
CA LEU A 97 -8.47 -7.28 -11.09
C LEU A 97 -9.47 -8.26 -10.49
N VAL A 98 -10.73 -8.13 -10.89
CA VAL A 98 -11.85 -9.00 -10.52
C VAL A 98 -12.47 -9.51 -11.82
N GLN A 99 -12.54 -10.82 -11.96
CA GLN A 99 -13.07 -11.48 -13.16
C GLN A 99 -14.59 -11.46 -13.15
N ASP A 100 -15.18 -11.38 -14.33
CA ASP A 100 -16.62 -11.57 -14.54
C ASP A 100 -17.11 -12.90 -13.94
N GLY A 101 -18.27 -12.87 -13.30
CA GLY A 101 -18.91 -14.01 -12.64
C GLY A 101 -18.27 -14.45 -11.31
N VAL A 102 -17.18 -13.83 -10.87
CA VAL A 102 -16.54 -14.10 -9.58
C VAL A 102 -16.34 -12.78 -8.81
N PRO A 103 -17.40 -12.24 -8.18
CA PRO A 103 -17.32 -10.97 -7.48
C PRO A 103 -16.35 -11.08 -6.30
N CYS A 104 -15.59 -10.01 -6.07
CA CYS A 104 -14.66 -9.91 -4.95
C CYS A 104 -15.16 -8.88 -3.95
N ARG A 105 -15.13 -9.21 -2.67
CA ARG A 105 -15.35 -8.25 -1.59
C ARG A 105 -14.10 -8.14 -0.75
N ALA A 106 -13.53 -6.94 -0.69
CA ALA A 106 -12.34 -6.66 0.08
C ALA A 106 -12.56 -5.50 1.05
N GLU A 107 -11.81 -5.56 2.13
CA GLU A 107 -11.48 -4.43 2.99
C GLU A 107 -10.05 -4.00 2.69
N CYS A 108 -9.85 -2.71 2.48
CA CYS A 108 -8.54 -2.11 2.33
C CYS A 108 -8.34 -1.02 3.38
N SER A 109 -7.21 -1.09 4.07
CA SER A 109 -6.80 -0.15 5.10
C SER A 109 -5.42 0.42 4.77
N MET A 110 -5.27 1.74 4.93
CA MET A 110 -4.04 2.50 4.66
C MET A 110 -3.76 3.53 5.75
#